data_AF-X1C324-F1
#
_entry.id   AF-X1C324-F1
#
_cell.length_a   1.000
_cell.length_b   1.000
_cell.length_c   1.000
_cell.angle_alpha   90.00
_cell.angle_beta   90.00
_cell.angle_gamma   90.00
#
_symmetry.space_group_name_H-M   'P 1'
#
loop_
_entity.id
_entity.type
_entity.pdbx_description
1 polymer ?
#
loop_
_entity_poly.entity_id
_entity_poly.type
_entity_poly.pdbx_seq_one_letter_code
_entity_poly.pdbx_strand_id
1 'polypeptide(L)'
;DHQIFVTTHSSVFVSLADFAQIYQIRKIDGFTSCDKKETSDFGDIALELGISPVDIYMTGGLVFVEGECDEIILQHWAKLCNKIFRPPILRIIPIEGVGNAYYQAKIWKNVVDSIKLPMIWLFDGDVKKELLDELNRIGISDSFILVLQKATIEDYYPIEP
;
A
#
# COMPACT_ATOMS: atom_id res chain seq x y z
N ASP A 1 0.13 -19.49 -31.76
CA ASP A 1 -0.18 -19.42 -30.32
C ASP A 1 1.03 -19.73 -29.48
N HIS A 2 1.34 -18.85 -28.54
CA HIS A 2 2.42 -19.02 -27.59
C HIS A 2 1.90 -18.77 -26.17
N GLN A 3 2.17 -19.72 -25.28
CA GLN A 3 1.92 -19.59 -23.84
C GLN A 3 3.27 -19.37 -23.16
N ILE A 4 3.35 -18.36 -22.30
CA ILE A 4 4.59 -17.97 -21.61
C ILE A 4 4.37 -18.14 -20.11
N PHE A 5 5.29 -18.86 -19.45
CA PHE A 5 5.33 -18.99 -18.00
C PHE A 5 6.53 -18.21 -17.48
N VAL A 6 6.29 -17.32 -16.52
CA VAL A 6 7.32 -16.51 -15.88
C VAL A 6 7.34 -16.86 -14.39
N THR A 7 8.53 -17.13 -13.86
CA THR A 7 8.75 -17.24 -12.42
C THR A 7 9.52 -16.02 -11.95
N THR A 8 9.08 -15.39 -10.86
CA THR A 8 9.65 -14.13 -10.39
C THR A 8 9.46 -14.01 -8.89
N HIS A 9 10.42 -13.39 -8.23
CA HIS A 9 10.29 -12.89 -6.87
C HIS A 9 10.01 -11.38 -6.84
N SER A 10 9.98 -10.72 -8.01
CA SER A 10 9.71 -9.29 -8.14
C SER A 10 8.20 -9.05 -8.18
N SER A 11 7.71 -8.31 -7.17
CA SER A 11 6.33 -7.89 -7.01
C SER A 11 5.80 -7.10 -8.21
N VAL A 12 6.65 -6.33 -8.90
CA VAL A 12 6.32 -5.55 -10.11
C VAL A 12 5.81 -6.44 -11.25
N PHE A 13 6.40 -7.63 -11.42
CA PHE A 13 5.95 -8.56 -12.47
C PHE A 13 4.66 -9.27 -12.08
N VAL A 14 4.47 -9.56 -10.79
CA VAL A 14 3.24 -10.16 -10.26
C VAL A 14 2.07 -9.19 -10.40
N SER A 15 2.29 -7.90 -10.14
CA SER A 15 1.24 -6.86 -10.24
C SER A 15 0.78 -6.59 -11.67
N LEU A 16 1.58 -6.92 -12.68
CA LEU A 16 1.22 -6.76 -14.10
C LEU A 16 0.43 -7.97 -14.65
N ALA A 17 0.38 -9.08 -13.92
CA ALA A 17 -0.35 -10.27 -14.31
C ALA A 17 -1.83 -10.20 -13.88
N ASP A 18 -2.71 -10.84 -14.65
CA ASP A 18 -4.09 -11.05 -14.22
C ASP A 18 -4.10 -12.00 -13.01
N PHE A 19 -4.83 -11.65 -11.95
CA PHE A 19 -4.90 -12.40 -10.69
C PHE A 19 -5.29 -13.86 -10.91
N ALA A 20 -6.19 -14.11 -11.88
CA ALA A 20 -6.62 -15.45 -12.25
C ALA A 20 -5.52 -16.32 -12.89
N GLN A 21 -4.33 -15.76 -13.11
CA GLN A 21 -3.17 -16.40 -13.71
C GLN A 21 -1.95 -16.44 -12.77
N ILE A 22 -2.09 -16.02 -11.51
CA ILE A 22 -1.01 -16.06 -10.53
C ILE A 22 -1.02 -17.42 -9.78
N TYR A 23 0.14 -18.06 -9.74
CA TYR A 23 0.38 -19.29 -8.99
C TYR A 23 1.47 -19.04 -7.96
N GLN A 24 1.16 -19.29 -6.68
CA GLN A 24 2.12 -19.18 -5.60
C GLN A 24 2.77 -20.55 -5.35
N ILE A 25 4.10 -20.59 -5.39
CA ILE A 25 4.87 -21.80 -5.12
C ILE A 25 5.52 -21.67 -3.74
N ARG A 26 5.27 -22.62 -2.84
CA ARG A 26 5.81 -22.64 -1.48
C ARG A 26 6.36 -24.01 -1.12
N LYS A 27 7.28 -24.07 -0.16
CA LYS A 27 7.74 -25.32 0.44
C LYS A 27 7.11 -25.46 1.83
N ILE A 28 6.25 -26.45 2.02
CA ILE A 28 5.53 -26.73 3.26
C ILE A 28 5.86 -28.16 3.68
N ASP A 29 6.34 -28.34 4.92
CA ASP A 29 6.70 -29.65 5.49
C ASP A 29 7.64 -30.50 4.61
N GLY A 30 8.53 -29.84 3.86
CA GLY A 30 9.47 -30.50 2.95
C GLY A 30 8.94 -30.74 1.53
N PHE A 31 7.67 -30.51 1.28
CA PHE A 31 7.01 -30.68 -0.02
C PHE A 31 6.78 -29.34 -0.73
N THR A 32 6.79 -29.34 -2.05
CA THR A 32 6.44 -28.17 -2.85
C THR A 32 4.92 -28.11 -3.06
N SER A 33 4.28 -27.05 -2.58
CA SER A 33 2.88 -26.72 -2.84
C SER A 33 2.78 -25.69 -3.96
N CYS A 34 1.74 -25.79 -4.78
CA CYS A 34 1.39 -24.84 -5.84
C CYS A 34 -0.08 -24.46 -5.67
N ASP A 35 -0.32 -23.23 -5.25
CA ASP A 35 -1.66 -22.72 -4.97
C ASP A 35 -2.01 -21.67 -6.03
N LYS A 36 -3.10 -21.88 -6.76
CA LYS A 36 -3.65 -20.86 -7.65
C LYS A 36 -4.39 -19.82 -6.81
N LYS A 37 -4.07 -18.54 -6.98
CA LYS A 37 -4.67 -17.49 -6.14
C LYS A 37 -6.07 -17.13 -6.60
N GLU A 38 -7.00 -17.13 -5.64
CA GLU A 38 -8.34 -16.56 -5.76
C GLU A 38 -8.34 -15.17 -5.08
N THR A 39 -9.23 -14.27 -5.49
CA THR A 39 -9.36 -12.90 -4.93
C THR A 39 -9.63 -12.85 -3.43
N SER A 40 -9.96 -13.98 -2.80
CA SER A 40 -10.16 -14.14 -1.36
C SER A 40 -8.89 -14.33 -0.54
N ASP A 41 -7.72 -14.53 -1.15
CA ASP A 41 -6.45 -14.78 -0.43
C ASP A 41 -5.76 -13.48 0.03
N PHE A 42 -6.45 -12.74 0.90
CA PHE A 42 -6.01 -11.50 1.57
C PHE A 42 -4.63 -11.63 2.25
N GLY A 43 -4.38 -12.76 2.92
CA GLY A 43 -3.16 -12.96 3.70
C GLY A 43 -1.90 -13.07 2.85
N ASP A 44 -2.02 -13.62 1.64
CA ASP A 44 -0.88 -13.76 0.74
C ASP A 44 -0.56 -12.45 0.01
N ILE A 45 -1.58 -11.65 -0.34
CA ILE A 45 -1.40 -10.31 -0.89
C ILE A 45 -0.70 -9.39 0.13
N ALA A 46 -1.15 -9.42 1.38
CA ALA A 46 -0.50 -8.67 2.45
C ALA A 46 0.98 -9.05 2.60
N LEU A 47 1.29 -10.36 2.63
CA LEU A 47 2.65 -10.88 2.72
C LEU A 47 3.52 -10.49 1.51
N GLU A 48 2.98 -10.52 0.29
CA GLU A 48 3.67 -10.09 -0.92
C GLU A 48 3.97 -8.59 -0.94
N LEU A 49 3.17 -7.79 -0.25
CA LEU A 49 3.36 -6.36 -0.04
C LEU A 49 4.22 -6.04 1.20
N GLY A 50 4.89 -7.05 1.77
CA GLY A 50 5.77 -6.88 2.92
C GLY A 50 5.05 -6.64 4.24
N ILE A 51 3.73 -6.87 4.30
CA ILE A 51 2.89 -6.56 5.45
C ILE A 51 2.37 -7.85 6.07
N SER A 52 2.56 -7.98 7.39
CA SER A 52 1.97 -9.08 8.13
C SER A 52 0.43 -8.97 8.09
N PRO A 53 -0.30 -10.03 7.70
CA PRO A 53 -1.77 -10.04 7.73
C PRO A 53 -2.31 -9.73 9.12
N VAL A 54 -1.60 -10.19 10.16
CA VAL A 54 -1.93 -9.92 11.57
C VAL A 54 -1.88 -8.41 11.85
N ASP A 55 -0.92 -7.68 11.28
CA ASP A 55 -0.80 -6.24 11.49
C ASP A 55 -1.98 -5.47 10.88
N ILE A 56 -2.56 -5.96 9.79
CA ILE A 56 -3.73 -5.35 9.14
C ILE A 56 -5.01 -5.65 9.95
N TYR A 57 -5.17 -6.87 10.47
CA TYR A 57 -6.32 -7.19 11.31
C TYR A 57 -6.26 -6.52 12.69
N MET A 58 -5.07 -6.18 13.17
CA MET A 58 -4.86 -5.57 14.48
C MET A 58 -4.75 -4.04 14.45
N THR A 59 -4.78 -3.41 13.28
CA THR A 59 -4.75 -1.94 13.17
C THR A 59 -6.15 -1.34 13.09
N GLY A 60 -6.34 -0.14 13.63
CA GLY A 60 -7.57 0.64 13.52
C GLY A 60 -7.71 1.40 12.20
N GLY A 61 -6.65 1.48 11.39
CA GLY A 61 -6.65 2.10 10.07
C GLY A 61 -5.30 2.04 9.37
N LEU A 62 -5.31 2.35 8.07
CA LEU A 62 -4.13 2.41 7.19
C LEU A 62 -3.91 3.83 6.67
N VAL A 63 -2.64 4.24 6.58
CA VAL A 63 -2.22 5.44 5.87
C VAL A 63 -1.15 5.06 4.88
N PHE A 64 -1.42 5.29 3.59
CA PHE A 64 -0.45 5.10 2.52
C PHE A 64 0.31 6.41 2.30
N VAL A 65 1.63 6.32 2.22
CA VAL A 65 2.54 7.46 1.99
C VAL A 65 3.51 7.12 0.86
N GLU A 66 4.08 8.11 0.20
CA GLU A 66 4.92 7.87 -0.99
C GLU A 66 6.18 7.08 -0.66
N GLY A 67 6.89 7.43 0.42
CA GLY A 67 8.16 6.81 0.78
C GLY A 67 8.37 6.59 2.27
N GLU A 68 9.47 5.89 2.60
CA GLU A 68 9.87 5.61 3.98
C GLU A 68 10.17 6.89 4.79
N CYS A 69 10.63 7.95 4.11
CA CYS A 69 10.88 9.24 4.75
C CYS A 69 9.59 9.82 5.35
N ASP A 70 8.50 9.78 4.59
CA ASP A 70 7.18 10.25 5.02
C ASP A 70 6.69 9.49 6.24
N GLU A 71 6.87 8.16 6.26
CA GLU A 71 6.54 7.33 7.41
C GLU A 71 7.28 7.81 8.66
N ILE A 72 8.60 8.00 8.56
CA ILE A 72 9.43 8.44 9.69
C ILE A 72 8.98 9.82 10.18
N ILE A 73 8.73 10.75 9.26
CA ILE A 73 8.34 12.12 9.58
C ILE A 73 6.95 12.15 10.23
N LEU A 74 5.96 11.45 9.68
CA LEU A 74 4.62 11.36 10.27
C LEU A 74 4.65 10.75 11.67
N GLN A 75 5.46 9.72 11.90
CA GLN A 75 5.64 9.15 13.23
C GLN A 75 6.24 10.16 14.21
N HIS A 76 7.18 11.00 13.77
CA HIS A 76 7.75 12.07 14.60
C HIS A 76 6.74 13.18 14.89
N TRP A 77 6.01 13.66 13.88
CA TRP A 77 4.97 14.67 14.05
C TRP A 77 3.84 14.18 14.96
N ALA A 78 3.44 12.91 14.85
CA ALA A 78 2.47 12.31 15.75
C ALA A 78 2.94 12.41 17.21
N LYS A 79 4.22 12.09 17.50
CA LYS A 79 4.79 12.23 18.85
C LYS A 79 4.74 13.68 19.35
N LEU A 80 5.11 14.65 18.51
CA LEU A 80 5.06 16.08 18.85
C LEU A 80 3.63 16.55 19.17
N CYS A 81 2.64 15.99 18.48
CA CYS A 81 1.23 16.29 18.68
C CYS A 81 0.56 15.46 19.81
N ASN A 82 1.32 14.70 20.61
CA ASN A 82 0.79 13.76 21.60
C ASN A 82 -0.22 12.76 21.00
N LYS A 83 0.04 12.29 19.77
CA LYS A 83 -0.72 11.25 19.06
C LYS A 83 0.13 10.00 18.90
N ILE A 84 -0.53 8.89 18.58
CA ILE A 84 0.09 7.57 18.42
C ILE A 84 -0.22 7.06 17.01
N PHE A 85 0.74 7.19 16.09
CA PHE A 85 0.65 6.64 14.73
C PHE A 85 1.50 5.37 14.64
N ARG A 86 1.03 4.34 15.32
CA ARG A 86 1.62 2.99 15.27
C ARG A 86 0.54 1.95 15.61
N PRO A 87 0.74 0.68 15.23
CA PRO A 87 -0.16 -0.39 15.63
C PRO A 87 -0.32 -0.43 17.17
N PRO A 88 -1.52 -0.78 17.69
CA PRO A 88 -2.72 -1.21 16.96
C PRO A 88 -3.63 -0.06 16.48
N ILE A 89 -3.24 1.21 16.62
CA ILE A 89 -4.13 2.34 16.29
C ILE A 89 -4.12 2.62 14.78
N LEU A 90 -2.93 2.71 14.20
CA LEU A 90 -2.76 3.11 12.81
C LEU A 90 -1.47 2.48 12.26
N ARG A 91 -1.50 2.01 11.01
CA ARG A 91 -0.31 1.54 10.30
C ARG A 91 -0.05 2.47 9.13
N ILE A 92 1.18 2.95 9.03
CA ILE A 92 1.66 3.71 7.88
C ILE A 92 2.36 2.73 6.93
N ILE A 93 2.09 2.85 5.64
CA ILE A 93 2.60 1.97 4.59
C ILE A 93 3.23 2.84 3.49
N PRO A 94 4.56 2.81 3.33
CA PRO A 94 5.21 3.43 2.18
C PRO A 94 4.88 2.63 0.90
N ILE A 95 4.53 3.31 -0.19
CA ILE A 95 4.20 2.68 -1.47
C ILE A 95 5.38 2.64 -2.46
N GLU A 96 6.58 3.02 -2.00
CA GLU A 96 7.82 3.05 -2.80
C GLU A 96 7.72 3.97 -4.04
N GLY A 97 7.10 5.13 -3.85
CA GLY A 97 6.98 6.20 -4.83
C GLY A 97 5.63 6.28 -5.53
N VAL A 98 5.31 7.48 -6.03
CA VAL A 98 4.02 7.79 -6.65
C VAL A 98 3.68 6.92 -7.87
N GLY A 99 4.69 6.41 -8.58
CA GLY A 99 4.51 5.53 -9.74
C GLY A 99 3.84 4.20 -9.42
N ASN A 100 3.94 3.74 -8.16
CA ASN A 100 3.30 2.51 -7.69
C ASN A 100 1.92 2.76 -7.06
N ALA A 101 1.54 4.03 -6.84
CA ALA A 101 0.33 4.41 -6.13
C ALA A 101 -0.93 3.81 -6.73
N TYR A 102 -1.11 3.92 -8.05
CA TYR A 102 -2.30 3.39 -8.72
C TYR A 102 -2.45 1.88 -8.56
N TYR A 103 -1.36 1.14 -8.75
CA TYR A 103 -1.35 -0.33 -8.65
C TYR A 103 -1.62 -0.79 -7.21
N GLN A 104 -0.91 -0.20 -6.24
CA GLN A 104 -1.11 -0.47 -4.83
C GLN A 104 -2.55 -0.13 -4.42
N ALA A 105 -3.09 1.00 -4.87
CA ALA A 105 -4.44 1.43 -4.57
C ALA A 105 -5.51 0.46 -5.06
N LYS A 106 -5.34 -0.09 -6.26
CA LYS A 106 -6.25 -1.11 -6.80
C LYS A 106 -6.25 -2.38 -5.95
N ILE A 107 -5.10 -2.79 -5.45
CA ILE A 107 -4.97 -3.99 -4.61
C ILE A 107 -5.56 -3.71 -3.21
N TRP A 108 -5.08 -2.66 -2.55
CA TRP A 108 -5.48 -2.30 -1.19
C TRP A 108 -6.94 -1.92 -1.07
N LYS A 109 -7.55 -1.34 -2.11
CA LYS A 109 -8.97 -1.06 -2.08
C LYS A 109 -9.81 -2.32 -1.88
N ASN A 110 -9.54 -3.37 -2.66
CA ASN A 110 -10.27 -4.64 -2.53
C ASN A 110 -10.07 -5.25 -1.15
N VAL A 111 -8.84 -5.19 -0.65
CA VAL A 111 -8.43 -5.66 0.68
C VAL A 111 -9.20 -4.92 1.76
N VAL A 112 -9.15 -3.59 1.75
CA VAL A 112 -9.74 -2.71 2.76
C VAL A 112 -11.27 -2.77 2.76
N ASP A 113 -11.90 -2.80 1.58
CA ASP A 113 -13.36 -2.93 1.43
C ASP A 113 -13.87 -4.25 2.03
N SER A 114 -13.10 -5.34 1.89
CA SER A 114 -13.48 -6.65 2.42
C SER A 114 -13.53 -6.72 3.95
N ILE A 115 -12.66 -5.96 4.63
CA ILE A 115 -12.54 -5.94 6.10
C ILE A 115 -13.10 -4.66 6.74
N LYS A 116 -13.62 -3.72 5.94
CA LYS A 116 -14.16 -2.42 6.36
C LYS A 116 -13.18 -1.59 7.21
N LEU A 117 -11.91 -1.65 6.88
CA LEU A 117 -10.87 -0.89 7.57
C LEU A 117 -10.83 0.55 7.03
N PRO A 118 -10.64 1.60 7.85
CA PRO A 118 -10.40 2.94 7.31
C PRO A 118 -9.06 3.02 6.60
N MET A 119 -9.01 3.65 5.41
CA MET A 119 -7.76 3.95 4.70
C MET A 119 -7.67 5.42 4.30
N ILE A 120 -6.46 5.97 4.33
CA ILE A 120 -6.13 7.30 3.83
C ILE A 120 -4.89 7.21 2.93
N TRP A 121 -4.87 7.98 1.85
CA TRP A 121 -3.73 8.17 0.97
C TRP A 121 -3.18 9.56 1.19
N LEU A 122 -1.90 9.69 1.52
CA LEU A 122 -1.19 10.96 1.64
C LEU A 122 -0.17 11.07 0.51
N PHE A 123 -0.29 12.14 -0.26
CA PHE A 123 0.63 12.47 -1.34
C PHE A 123 1.30 13.82 -1.11
N ASP A 124 2.46 13.96 -1.74
CA ASP A 124 3.20 15.20 -1.88
C ASP A 124 2.40 16.24 -2.69
N GLY A 125 2.71 17.52 -2.48
CA GLY A 125 1.95 18.62 -3.08
C GLY A 125 2.16 18.76 -4.59
N ASP A 126 3.20 18.11 -5.14
CA ASP A 126 3.47 18.05 -6.57
C ASP A 126 2.86 16.83 -7.26
N VAL A 127 2.01 16.07 -6.55
CA VAL A 127 1.28 14.94 -7.12
C VAL A 127 0.47 15.36 -8.34
N LYS A 128 0.60 14.56 -9.40
CA LYS A 128 -0.08 14.80 -10.68
C LYS A 128 -1.58 14.58 -10.54
N LYS A 129 -2.37 15.54 -11.06
CA LYS A 129 -3.83 15.44 -11.06
C LYS A 129 -4.34 14.17 -11.76
N GLU A 130 -3.61 13.71 -12.79
CA GLU A 130 -3.93 12.48 -13.50
C GLU A 130 -4.00 11.27 -12.57
N LEU A 131 -3.08 11.16 -11.60
CA LEU A 131 -3.11 10.09 -10.62
C LEU A 131 -4.33 10.20 -9.70
N LEU A 132 -4.65 11.42 -9.24
CA LEU A 132 -5.84 11.65 -8.40
C LEU A 132 -7.13 11.27 -9.14
N ASP A 133 -7.22 11.59 -10.43
CA ASP A 133 -8.34 11.19 -11.29
C ASP A 133 -8.39 9.66 -11.45
N GLU A 134 -7.25 8.99 -11.57
CA GLU A 134 -7.15 7.53 -11.65
C GLU A 134 -7.59 6.84 -10.34
N LEU A 135 -7.20 7.37 -9.17
CA LEU A 135 -7.62 6.87 -7.87
C LEU A 135 -9.14 7.02 -7.66
N ASN A 136 -9.70 8.15 -8.08
CA ASN A 136 -11.15 8.36 -8.06
C ASN A 136 -11.88 7.37 -8.98
N ARG A 137 -11.34 7.07 -10.17
CA ARG A 137 -11.94 6.11 -11.11
C ARG A 137 -12.02 4.69 -10.56
N ILE A 138 -11.04 4.28 -9.72
CA ILE A 138 -11.08 2.99 -9.05
C ILE A 138 -11.93 3.01 -7.76
N GLY A 139 -12.53 4.14 -7.41
CA GLY A 139 -13.48 4.26 -6.31
C GLY A 139 -12.87 4.61 -4.96
N ILE A 140 -11.70 5.24 -4.94
CA ILE A 140 -11.15 5.90 -3.75
C ILE A 140 -11.65 7.34 -3.77
N SER A 141 -12.54 7.69 -2.84
CA SER A 141 -13.10 9.04 -2.75
C SER A 141 -12.02 10.06 -2.37
N ASP A 142 -12.12 11.27 -2.90
CA ASP A 142 -11.36 12.46 -2.47
C ASP A 142 -11.31 12.65 -0.95
N SER A 143 -12.35 12.23 -0.21
CA SER A 143 -12.36 12.31 1.26
C SER A 143 -11.32 11.42 1.96
N PHE A 144 -10.77 10.44 1.26
CA PHE A 144 -9.70 9.55 1.71
C PHE A 144 -8.35 9.89 1.08
N ILE A 145 -8.26 10.98 0.31
CA ILE A 145 -7.03 11.44 -0.33
C ILE A 145 -6.64 12.78 0.29
N LEU A 146 -5.45 12.83 0.86
CA LEU A 146 -4.83 14.03 1.41
C LEU A 146 -3.62 14.38 0.54
N VAL A 147 -3.50 15.66 0.23
CA VAL A 147 -2.38 16.21 -0.54
C VAL A 147 -1.73 17.31 0.30
N LEU A 148 -0.41 17.27 0.43
CA LEU A 148 0.33 18.29 1.16
C LEU A 148 0.24 19.66 0.47
N GLN A 149 0.31 20.73 1.26
CA GLN A 149 0.33 22.10 0.73
C GLN A 149 1.68 22.50 0.10
N LYS A 150 2.79 21.89 0.55
CA LYS A 150 4.13 22.08 0.01
C LYS A 150 4.50 20.93 -0.92
N ALA A 151 5.51 21.13 -1.76
CA ALA A 151 5.89 20.15 -2.78
C ALA A 151 6.23 18.81 -2.14
N THR A 152 7.07 18.78 -1.10
CA THR A 152 7.34 17.55 -0.36
C THR A 152 7.10 17.70 1.15
N ILE A 153 7.05 16.59 1.87
CA ILE A 153 6.94 16.59 3.33
C ILE A 153 8.16 17.25 4.01
N GLU A 154 9.35 17.15 3.44
CA GLU A 154 10.59 17.73 3.97
C GLU A 154 10.54 19.26 3.95
N ASP A 155 9.80 19.87 3.02
CA ASP A 155 9.66 21.31 2.94
C ASP A 155 9.02 21.92 4.20
N TYR A 156 8.38 21.12 5.05
CA TYR A 156 7.83 21.56 6.34
C TYR A 156 8.88 21.63 7.45
N TYR A 157 10.10 21.12 7.24
CA TYR A 157 11.17 21.36 8.19
C TYR A 157 11.49 22.85 8.26
N PRO A 158 11.60 23.42 9.47
CA PRO A 158 12.08 24.78 9.61
C PRO A 158 13.52 24.83 9.09
N ILE A 159 13.75 25.65 8.06
CA ILE A 159 15.09 26.12 7.73
C ILE A 159 15.53 26.92 8.97
N GLU A 160 16.64 26.52 9.61
CA GLU A 160 17.13 27.21 10.81
C GLU A 160 17.15 28.74 10.61
N PRO A 161 16.75 29.52 11.62
CA PRO A 161 16.76 30.98 11.55
C PRO A 161 18.17 31.58 11.47
#